data_AF-A0A0P9PWK1-F1
#
_entry.id   AF-A0A0P9PWK1-F1
#
_cell.length_a   1.000
_cell.length_b   1.000
_cell.length_c   1.000
_cell.angle_alpha   90.00
_cell.angle_beta   90.00
_cell.angle_gamma   90.00
#
_symmetry.space_group_name_H-M   'P 1'
#
loop_
_entity.id
_entity.type
_entity.pdbx_description
1 polymer ?
#
loop_
_entity_poly.entity_id
_entity_poly.type
_entity_poly.pdbx_seq_one_letter_code
_entity_poly.pdbx_strand_id
1 'polypeptide(L)'
;MGNICVGGSSMAHQVNSPDRVSNSAGEDNQTTSLDLRNLRLRLAESTDLPPNEHAFLGRGGSESLRTQYNNLRRQTDRNLDAADIEHRHMTGMSRVSSGTPLSELVNTLESNIAAWGQMRGNLQREMGVSDDSPAPEQFHLVETPSGPSLAVRRPLRE
;
A
#
# COMPACT_ATOMS: atom_id res chain seq x y z
N MET A 1 -53.21 -33.29 0.64
CA MET A 1 -51.98 -32.47 0.64
C MET A 1 -50.80 -33.39 0.43
N GLY A 2 -49.98 -33.12 -0.59
CA GLY A 2 -48.78 -33.92 -0.90
C GLY A 2 -48.51 -34.02 -2.41
N ASN A 3 -48.25 -32.88 -3.07
CA ASN A 3 -47.68 -32.89 -4.41
C ASN A 3 -46.18 -33.22 -4.28
N ILE A 4 -45.75 -34.36 -4.81
CA ILE A 4 -44.33 -34.63 -5.07
C ILE A 4 -44.14 -34.48 -6.58
N CYS A 5 -43.78 -33.26 -6.97
CA CYS A 5 -43.23 -32.95 -8.27
C CYS A 5 -41.77 -33.42 -8.28
N VAL A 6 -41.42 -34.46 -9.03
CA VAL A 6 -40.04 -34.62 -9.53
C VAL A 6 -40.11 -35.18 -10.94
N GLY A 7 -40.58 -34.33 -11.85
CA GLY A 7 -40.40 -34.54 -13.28
C GLY A 7 -39.04 -34.02 -13.72
N GLY A 8 -38.46 -34.70 -14.71
CA GLY A 8 -37.58 -34.06 -15.69
C GLY A 8 -36.09 -34.12 -15.38
N SER A 9 -35.44 -35.11 -16.01
CA SER A 9 -34.15 -35.00 -16.71
C SER A 9 -33.23 -33.85 -16.29
N SER A 10 -32.19 -34.15 -15.52
CA SER A 10 -30.97 -33.34 -15.50
C SER A 10 -29.87 -34.11 -16.21
N MET A 11 -29.88 -34.04 -17.55
CA MET A 11 -28.64 -34.12 -18.31
C MET A 11 -27.96 -32.76 -18.12
N ALA A 12 -27.09 -32.66 -17.12
CA ALA A 12 -26.17 -31.54 -17.05
C ALA A 12 -25.24 -31.65 -18.26
N HIS A 13 -25.54 -30.89 -19.32
CA HIS A 13 -24.66 -30.66 -20.44
C HIS A 13 -23.29 -30.21 -19.92
N GLN A 14 -22.24 -30.85 -20.44
CA GLN A 14 -20.85 -30.43 -20.25
C GLN A 14 -20.75 -28.92 -20.47
N VAL A 15 -20.38 -28.17 -19.43
CA VAL A 15 -19.91 -26.81 -19.59
C VAL A 15 -18.46 -26.88 -20.08
N ASN A 16 -18.33 -26.98 -21.40
CA ASN A 16 -17.06 -26.81 -22.09
C ASN A 16 -16.66 -25.33 -21.90
N SER A 17 -15.73 -25.05 -20.98
CA SER A 17 -15.08 -23.75 -20.92
C SER A 17 -14.41 -23.52 -22.27
N PRO A 18 -14.68 -22.42 -22.99
CA PRO A 18 -13.94 -22.15 -24.20
C PRO A 18 -12.47 -21.99 -23.82
N ASP A 19 -11.64 -22.96 -24.24
CA ASP A 19 -10.22 -22.76 -24.46
C ASP A 19 -10.08 -21.58 -25.41
N ARG A 20 -9.85 -20.39 -24.86
CA ARG A 20 -9.36 -19.29 -25.67
C ARG A 20 -7.90 -19.61 -25.94
N VAL A 21 -7.68 -20.39 -26.99
CA VAL A 21 -6.40 -20.48 -27.69
C VAL A 21 -6.08 -19.06 -28.14
N SER A 22 -5.30 -18.33 -27.34
CA SER A 22 -4.74 -17.05 -27.76
C SER A 22 -3.57 -17.38 -28.67
N ASN A 23 -3.90 -17.58 -29.95
CA ASN A 23 -2.92 -17.72 -31.00
C ASN A 23 -2.40 -16.30 -31.30
N SER A 24 -1.21 -15.99 -30.82
CA SER A 24 -0.48 -14.80 -31.24
C SER A 24 0.99 -15.19 -31.40
N ALA A 25 1.27 -15.74 -32.58
CA ALA A 25 2.60 -15.76 -33.14
C ALA A 25 2.93 -14.33 -33.60
N GLY A 26 3.93 -13.73 -32.97
CA GLY A 26 4.40 -12.37 -33.22
C GLY A 26 5.05 -11.84 -31.95
N GLU A 27 6.38 -11.84 -31.91
CA GLU A 27 7.19 -11.17 -30.88
C GLU A 27 7.01 -9.66 -31.00
N ASP A 28 5.84 -9.20 -30.57
CA ASP A 28 5.58 -7.81 -30.28
C ASP A 28 5.63 -7.72 -28.75
N ASN A 29 6.28 -6.70 -28.21
CA ASN A 29 6.50 -6.47 -26.78
C ASN A 29 5.18 -6.10 -26.04
N GLN A 30 4.14 -6.92 -26.21
CA GLN A 30 2.78 -6.70 -25.74
C GLN A 30 2.67 -7.17 -24.29
N THR A 31 2.48 -6.23 -23.37
CA THR A 31 2.19 -6.54 -21.96
C THR A 31 0.97 -7.44 -21.88
N THR A 32 1.14 -8.62 -21.26
CA THR A 32 0.04 -9.56 -21.08
C THR A 32 -0.80 -9.20 -19.86
N SER A 33 -2.01 -9.77 -19.75
CA SER A 33 -2.83 -9.62 -18.54
C SER A 33 -2.13 -10.17 -17.30
N LEU A 34 -1.29 -11.19 -17.44
CA LEU A 34 -0.49 -11.76 -16.36
C LEU A 34 0.58 -10.77 -15.89
N ASP A 35 1.25 -10.07 -16.81
CA ASP A 35 2.25 -9.06 -16.47
C ASP A 35 1.63 -7.89 -15.70
N LEU A 36 0.47 -7.41 -16.16
CA LEU A 36 -0.27 -6.35 -15.46
C LEU A 36 -0.68 -6.79 -14.04
N ARG A 37 -1.15 -8.04 -13.89
CA ARG A 37 -1.49 -8.59 -12.58
C ARG A 37 -0.27 -8.68 -11.65
N ASN A 38 0.86 -9.11 -12.18
CA ASN A 38 2.11 -9.21 -11.42
C ASN A 38 2.60 -7.82 -10.98
N LEU A 39 2.52 -6.80 -11.85
CA LEU A 39 2.82 -5.41 -11.50
C LEU A 39 1.91 -4.87 -10.40
N ARG A 40 0.60 -5.14 -10.50
CA ARG A 40 -0.38 -4.77 -9.48
C ARG A 40 -0.03 -5.39 -8.13
N LEU A 41 0.34 -6.68 -8.09
CA LEU A 41 0.75 -7.35 -6.85
C LEU A 41 2.01 -6.74 -6.25
N ARG A 42 3.05 -6.51 -7.06
CA ARG A 42 4.29 -5.84 -6.62
C ARG A 42 4.03 -4.45 -6.07
N LEU A 43 3.13 -3.67 -6.68
CA LEU A 43 2.73 -2.37 -6.17
C LEU A 43 2.01 -2.49 -4.83
N ALA A 44 1.07 -3.42 -4.70
CA ALA A 44 0.36 -3.65 -3.45
C ALA A 44 1.33 -4.03 -2.31
N GLU A 45 2.27 -4.95 -2.56
CA GLU A 45 3.33 -5.32 -1.61
C GLU A 45 4.22 -4.14 -1.25
N SER A 46 4.52 -3.25 -2.21
CA SER A 46 5.35 -2.08 -1.92
C SER A 46 4.70 -1.06 -0.99
N THR A 47 3.37 -1.09 -0.87
CA THR A 47 2.61 -0.19 0.01
C THR A 47 2.47 -0.70 1.45
N ASP A 48 2.89 -1.94 1.71
CA ASP A 48 2.80 -2.56 3.02
C ASP A 48 3.99 -2.09 3.87
N LEU A 49 3.74 -1.09 4.72
CA LEU A 49 4.75 -0.57 5.64
C LEU A 49 4.72 -1.34 6.96
N PRO A 50 5.89 -1.71 7.52
CA PRO A 50 6.00 -2.26 8.85
C PRO A 50 5.31 -1.38 9.92
N PRO A 51 4.76 -1.97 11.00
CA PRO A 51 4.02 -1.23 12.02
C PRO A 51 4.80 -0.08 12.67
N ASN A 52 6.11 -0.25 12.86
CA ASN A 52 7.00 0.79 13.41
C ASN A 52 7.14 2.00 12.48
N GLU A 53 7.29 1.76 11.17
CA GLU A 53 7.38 2.81 10.16
C GLU A 53 6.06 3.59 10.07
N HIS A 54 4.93 2.87 10.14
CA HIS A 54 3.61 3.49 10.16
C HIS A 54 3.36 4.30 11.44
N ALA A 55 3.84 3.83 12.60
CA ALA A 55 3.75 4.58 13.85
C ALA A 55 4.60 5.86 13.81
N PHE A 56 5.79 5.80 13.20
CA PHE A 56 6.65 6.96 13.01
C PHE A 56 5.98 8.03 12.15
N LEU A 57 5.32 7.65 11.04
CA LEU A 57 4.54 8.60 10.23
C LEU A 57 3.47 9.35 11.04
N GLY A 58 2.89 8.73 12.07
CA GLY A 58 1.89 9.37 12.92
C GLY A 58 2.45 10.27 14.03
N ARG A 59 3.66 10.01 14.53
CA ARG A 59 4.19 10.64 15.77
C ARG A 59 5.54 11.34 15.62
N GLY A 60 6.41 10.85 14.74
CA GLY A 60 7.79 11.34 14.60
C GLY A 60 8.13 11.94 13.23
N GLY A 61 7.36 11.62 12.19
CA GLY A 61 7.65 12.07 10.82
C GLY A 61 7.43 13.57 10.62
N SER A 62 8.25 14.19 9.77
CA SER A 62 8.04 15.57 9.34
C SER A 62 6.67 15.76 8.66
N GLU A 63 6.14 16.99 8.65
CA GLU A 63 4.88 17.28 7.95
C GLU A 63 5.00 17.04 6.43
N SER A 64 6.18 17.33 5.88
CA SER A 64 6.51 17.04 4.49
C SER A 64 6.45 15.53 4.21
N LEU A 65 7.07 14.70 5.05
CA LEU A 65 7.07 13.24 4.91
C LEU A 65 5.65 12.67 4.96
N ARG A 66 4.84 13.14 5.92
CA ARG A 66 3.43 12.76 6.05
C ARG A 66 2.62 13.14 4.81
N THR A 67 2.83 14.33 4.27
CA THR A 67 2.14 14.82 3.08
C THR A 67 2.52 13.98 1.85
N GLN A 68 3.82 13.70 1.67
CA GLN A 68 4.32 12.85 0.60
C GLN A 68 3.72 11.44 0.67
N TYR A 69 3.73 10.83 1.85
CA TYR A 69 3.11 9.52 2.07
C TYR A 69 1.62 9.50 1.70
N ASN A 70 0.84 10.45 2.21
CA ASN A 70 -0.60 10.51 1.97
C ASN A 70 -0.94 10.71 0.50
N ASN A 71 -0.18 11.55 -0.21
CA ASN A 71 -0.36 11.78 -1.64
C ASN A 71 -0.01 10.52 -2.45
N LEU A 72 1.13 9.90 -2.16
CA LEU A 72 1.56 8.67 -2.83
C LEU A 72 0.56 7.53 -2.58
N ARG A 73 0.02 7.42 -1.36
CA ARG A 73 -0.99 6.42 -1.01
C ARG A 73 -2.27 6.60 -1.84
N ARG A 74 -2.84 7.80 -1.85
CA ARG A 74 -4.04 8.10 -2.64
C ARG A 74 -3.86 7.84 -4.13
N GLN A 75 -2.68 8.17 -4.68
CA GLN A 75 -2.37 7.90 -6.07
C GLN A 75 -2.26 6.40 -6.33
N THR A 76 -1.65 5.66 -5.40
CA THR A 76 -1.50 4.21 -5.50
C THR A 76 -2.84 3.49 -5.48
N ASP A 77 -3.74 3.86 -4.58
CA ASP A 77 -5.07 3.24 -4.49
C ASP A 77 -5.83 3.36 -5.82
N ARG A 78 -5.82 4.56 -6.44
CA ARG A 78 -6.44 4.78 -7.76
C ARG A 78 -5.81 3.94 -8.87
N ASN A 79 -4.49 3.78 -8.83
CA ASN A 79 -3.77 3.03 -9.87
C ASN A 79 -3.96 1.51 -9.71
N LEU A 80 -4.10 1.02 -8.47
CA LEU A 80 -4.50 -0.37 -8.20
C LEU A 80 -5.91 -0.64 -8.73
N ASP A 81 -6.86 0.28 -8.50
CA ASP A 81 -8.21 0.18 -9.04
C ASP A 81 -8.21 0.15 -10.58
N ALA A 82 -7.44 1.04 -11.22
CA ALA A 82 -7.30 1.07 -12.67
C ALA A 82 -6.70 -0.24 -13.22
N ALA A 83 -5.67 -0.79 -12.56
CA ALA A 83 -5.09 -2.08 -12.91
C ALA A 83 -6.08 -3.24 -12.76
N ASP A 84 -6.90 -3.24 -11.70
CA ASP A 84 -7.91 -4.28 -11.48
C ASP A 84 -9.09 -4.16 -12.48
N ILE A 85 -9.44 -2.95 -12.93
CA ILE A 85 -10.41 -2.73 -14.02
C ILE A 85 -9.82 -3.23 -15.35
N GLU A 86 -8.60 -2.83 -15.69
CA GLU A 86 -7.98 -3.20 -16.97
C GLU A 86 -7.69 -4.69 -17.06
N HIS A 87 -7.25 -5.32 -15.97
CA HIS A 87 -7.07 -6.77 -15.92
C HIS A 87 -8.39 -7.51 -16.19
N ARG A 88 -9.52 -7.04 -15.61
CA ARG A 88 -10.85 -7.62 -15.88
C ARG A 88 -11.29 -7.40 -17.32
N HIS A 89 -10.93 -6.27 -17.93
CA HIS A 89 -11.18 -5.99 -19.34
C HIS A 89 -10.41 -6.96 -20.24
N MET A 90 -9.09 -7.08 -20.04
CA MET A 90 -8.21 -7.96 -20.83
C MET A 90 -8.58 -9.44 -20.75
N THR A 91 -9.05 -9.90 -19.57
CA THR A 91 -9.49 -11.28 -19.35
C THR A 91 -10.92 -11.55 -19.84
N GLY A 92 -11.62 -10.53 -20.34
CA GLY A 92 -13.00 -10.65 -20.81
C GLY A 92 -14.04 -10.78 -19.69
N MET A 93 -13.65 -10.59 -18.42
CA MET A 93 -14.56 -10.55 -17.28
C MET A 93 -15.39 -9.26 -17.25
N SER A 94 -14.91 -8.20 -17.89
CA SER A 94 -15.57 -6.89 -18.00
C SER A 94 -15.50 -6.35 -19.42
N ARG A 95 -16.50 -5.56 -19.83
CA ARG A 95 -16.46 -4.76 -21.07
C ARG A 95 -15.97 -3.33 -20.83
N VAL A 96 -15.79 -2.95 -19.57
CA VAL A 96 -15.32 -1.62 -19.16
C VAL A 96 -13.80 -1.67 -19.07
N SER A 97 -13.11 -0.84 -19.86
CA SER A 97 -11.68 -0.59 -19.73
C SER A 97 -11.42 0.49 -18.67
N SER A 98 -10.18 0.58 -18.21
CA SER A 98 -9.75 1.61 -17.26
C SER A 98 -9.84 3.03 -17.85
N GLY A 99 -9.96 3.16 -19.17
CA GLY A 99 -9.91 4.43 -19.90
C GLY A 99 -8.49 4.96 -20.12
N THR A 100 -7.49 4.37 -19.48
CA THR A 100 -6.07 4.68 -19.66
C THR A 100 -5.42 3.69 -20.62
N PRO A 101 -4.56 4.12 -21.56
CA PRO A 101 -3.78 3.21 -22.38
C PRO A 101 -2.95 2.23 -21.53
N LEU A 102 -2.92 0.96 -21.91
CA LEU A 102 -2.23 -0.09 -21.12
C LEU A 102 -0.75 0.24 -20.86
N SER A 103 -0.04 0.78 -21.86
CA SER A 103 1.36 1.19 -21.72
C SER A 103 1.55 2.32 -20.70
N GLU A 104 0.63 3.29 -20.68
CA GLU A 104 0.64 4.39 -19.71
C GLU A 104 0.35 3.89 -18.30
N LEU A 105 -0.60 2.96 -18.16
CA LEU A 105 -0.92 2.32 -16.89
C LEU A 105 0.29 1.53 -16.35
N VAL A 106 0.94 0.71 -17.18
CA VAL A 106 2.15 -0.04 -16.81
C VAL A 106 3.26 0.90 -16.34
N ASN A 107 3.59 1.92 -17.13
CA ASN A 107 4.61 2.91 -16.76
C ASN A 107 4.27 3.62 -15.45
N THR A 108 2.99 3.90 -15.22
CA THR A 108 2.51 4.52 -13.98
C THR A 108 2.67 3.60 -12.77
N LEU A 109 2.34 2.31 -12.91
CA LEU A 109 2.53 1.32 -11.83
C LEU A 109 4.02 1.17 -11.48
N GLU A 110 4.89 1.08 -12.48
CA GLU A 110 6.34 0.99 -12.28
C GLU A 110 6.90 2.23 -11.60
N SER A 111 6.48 3.42 -12.05
CA SER A 111 6.85 4.70 -11.42
C SER A 111 6.41 4.76 -9.94
N ASN A 112 5.19 4.31 -9.64
CA ASN A 112 4.71 4.25 -8.26
C ASN A 112 5.52 3.25 -7.40
N ILE A 113 5.90 2.09 -7.93
CA ILE A 113 6.78 1.13 -7.23
C ILE A 113 8.11 1.81 -6.87
N ALA A 114 8.71 2.52 -7.82
CA ALA A 114 9.94 3.30 -7.58
C ALA A 114 9.73 4.39 -6.53
N ALA A 115 8.61 5.12 -6.59
CA ALA A 115 8.27 6.16 -5.62
C ALA A 115 8.08 5.60 -4.20
N TRP A 116 7.47 4.42 -4.03
CA TRP A 116 7.42 3.74 -2.73
C TRP A 116 8.80 3.32 -2.23
N GLY A 117 9.70 2.91 -3.13
CA GLY A 117 11.11 2.69 -2.80
C GLY A 117 11.78 3.94 -2.24
N GLN A 118 11.60 5.09 -2.89
CA GLN A 118 12.13 6.37 -2.42
C GLN A 118 11.49 6.82 -1.10
N MET A 119 10.18 6.65 -0.96
CA MET A 119 9.43 6.99 0.25
C MET A 119 9.96 6.23 1.47
N ARG A 120 10.23 4.92 1.33
CA ARG A 120 10.87 4.11 2.38
C ARG A 120 12.26 4.60 2.71
N GLY A 121 13.08 4.93 1.71
CA GLY A 121 14.42 5.49 1.93
C GLY A 121 14.39 6.82 2.70
N ASN A 122 13.44 7.70 2.39
CA ASN A 122 13.26 8.97 3.10
C ASN A 122 12.76 8.75 4.52
N LEU A 123 11.80 7.84 4.71
CA LEU A 123 11.28 7.47 6.02
C LEU A 123 12.37 6.88 6.92
N GLN A 124 13.20 5.97 6.41
CA GLN A 124 14.33 5.39 7.14
C GLN A 124 15.37 6.44 7.52
N ARG A 125 15.64 7.41 6.62
CA ARG A 125 16.54 8.53 6.92
C ARG A 125 16.01 9.39 8.06
N GLU A 126 14.72 9.76 8.04
CA GLU A 126 14.12 10.56 9.12
C GLU A 126 14.03 9.79 10.45
N MET A 127 13.73 8.48 10.42
CA MET A 127 13.78 7.64 11.61
C MET A 127 15.20 7.57 12.20
N GLY A 128 16.22 7.40 11.36
CA GLY A 128 17.62 7.37 11.81
C GLY A 128 18.12 8.71 12.36
N VAL A 129 17.62 9.84 11.81
CA VAL A 129 17.88 11.18 12.37
C VAL A 129 17.17 11.37 13.72
N SER A 130 16.02 10.72 13.92
CA SER A 130 15.25 10.83 15.17
C SER A 130 15.86 10.02 16.32
N ASP A 131 16.62 8.96 16.02
CA ASP A 131 17.34 8.16 17.03
C ASP A 131 18.57 8.89 17.61
N ASP A 132 19.10 9.90 16.90
CA ASP A 132 20.19 10.78 17.35
C ASP A 132 19.67 12.03 18.10
N SER A 133 18.35 12.12 18.34
CA SER A 133 17.79 13.15 19.22
C SER A 133 18.02 12.75 20.69
N PRO A 134 18.58 13.63 21.54
CA PRO A 134 18.87 13.29 22.93
C PRO A 134 17.58 12.84 23.61
N ALA A 135 17.66 11.68 24.26
CA ALA A 135 16.56 11.06 24.99
C ALA A 135 15.79 12.12 25.81
N PRO A 136 14.44 12.02 25.89
CA PRO A 136 13.66 12.93 26.73
C PRO A 136 14.25 12.89 28.14
N GLU A 137 14.55 14.08 28.69
CA GLU A 137 15.16 14.23 30.01
C GLU A 137 14.52 13.24 30.98
N GLN A 138 15.31 12.26 31.41
CA GLN A 138 14.95 11.46 32.56
C GLN A 138 14.85 12.45 33.71
N PHE A 139 13.62 12.78 34.11
CA PHE A 139 13.36 13.43 35.38
C PHE A 139 13.94 12.50 36.45
N HIS A 140 15.19 12.76 36.85
CA HIS A 140 15.76 12.17 38.04
C HIS A 140 14.91 12.64 39.20
N LEU A 141 14.05 11.75 39.68
CA LEU A 141 13.45 11.88 41.00
C LEU A 141 14.63 11.86 41.98
N VAL A 142 15.06 13.03 42.45
CA VAL A 142 16.01 13.12 43.54
C VAL A 142 15.29 12.59 44.78
N GLU A 143 15.47 11.31 45.09
CA GLU A 143 15.24 10.79 46.43
C GLU A 143 16.20 11.52 47.37
N THR A 144 15.66 12.51 48.07
CA THR A 144 16.33 13.10 49.24
C THR A 144 16.09 12.17 50.42
N PRO A 145 17.13 11.68 51.12
CA PRO A 145 16.93 10.97 52.37
C PRO A 145 16.56 11.99 53.46
N SER A 146 15.32 11.91 53.94
CA SER A 146 14.82 12.43 55.23
C SER A 146 15.15 13.89 55.60
N GLY A 147 14.15 14.77 55.49
CA GLY A 147 14.13 16.08 56.17
C GLY A 147 12.96 16.97 55.72
N PRO A 148 12.33 17.76 56.62
CA PRO A 148 11.09 18.48 56.30
C PRO A 148 11.36 19.63 55.32
N SER A 149 10.50 19.72 54.31
CA SER A 149 10.57 20.66 53.19
C SER A 149 10.57 22.13 53.64
N LEU A 150 11.62 22.86 53.28
CA LEU A 150 11.57 24.31 53.10
C LEU A 150 12.01 24.62 51.68
N ALA A 151 11.01 24.83 50.81
CA ALA A 151 11.23 25.33 49.46
C ALA A 151 11.71 26.79 49.53
N VAL A 152 12.96 27.04 49.20
CA VAL A 152 13.47 28.40 48.95
C VAL A 152 13.78 28.52 47.45
N ARG A 153 12.91 29.24 46.75
CA ARG A 153 13.17 29.73 45.39
C ARG A 153 14.21 30.85 45.45
N ARG A 154 15.27 30.78 44.65
CA ARG A 154 16.04 31.95 44.21
C ARG A 154 16.45 31.79 42.74
N PRO A 155 16.29 32.83 41.90
CA PRO A 155 16.89 32.87 40.58
C PRO A 155 18.32 33.42 40.71
N LEU A 156 19.28 32.87 39.95
CA LEU A 156 20.55 33.55 39.73
C LEU A 156 20.75 33.78 38.24
N ARG A 157 20.74 35.06 37.94
CA ARG A 157 21.09 35.79 36.72
C ARG A 157 22.59 36.02 36.76
N GLU A 158 23.30 35.78 35.66
CA GLU A 158 24.32 36.68 35.10
C GLU A 158 24.22 36.62 33.57
#